data_AF-A0A6P4YDF3-F1
#
_entry.id   AF-A0A6P4YDF3-F1
#
_cell.length_a   1.000
_cell.length_b   1.000
_cell.length_c   1.000
_cell.angle_alpha   90.00
_cell.angle_beta   90.00
_cell.angle_gamma   90.00
#
_symmetry.space_group_name_H-M   'P 1'
#
loop_
_entity.id
_entity.type
_entity.pdbx_description
1 polymer ?
#
loop_
_entity_poly.entity_id
_entity_poly.type
_entity_poly.pdbx_seq_one_letter_code
_entity_poly.pdbx_strand_id
1 'polypeptide(L)'
;MCPEGGCVYVNSDPFRVKMASCRLSGGLLVAGVLVWAVQLCCLVRQTSGGFDLNMFAAQQSPPDPCYDENGKPRRCIPDFVNAAFGKEVKASSTCGTPASRYCTLTGNSADAAAAGGGESSAERARVCHVCDSTVPKRQHPPSYLTDLHNPNNVTCWQSEPYIQYPTNVTLMLSLGKKFELTYVTLQFCSLRPESMIIYKSMDYGKSWVPYQFYSTQCKKTYQKPNRALITRANEQEAICTDAHSDIEPLTGGRVAFSTLEGRPSAFNFDNSPVLQDWVTATDIKVVFNRLNTLGDEAEEASRDSYYYAVSDFAVGGRCKCNGHASKCVHDREGRLACDCKHNTAGDECDHCKPFHYDRPWQRATARDANECIACNCNLHARRCRFNMELYKLSGRKGGGVCLNCRHNTAGRHCHYCKEGFYRDESKPITHRKACKEIPRGPTSVPSPVYPKPGERCPECQGAKKVNRKNYCKSGYVIMCSIMSREILGEWTKFTINVGTIFKREQSLKLRRGDQYMYVRQSDLQCKCPKLRLGRKYLLMGSVDSNNNREGLTLDYRSTAIPWRNRWGKRLRRHQRRQKDGKC
;
A
#
# COMPACT_ATOMS: atom_id res chain seq x y z
N MET A 1 14.57 41.28 -61.04
CA MET A 1 13.51 41.94 -60.26
C MET A 1 13.73 41.61 -58.79
N CYS A 2 14.10 42.61 -57.99
CA CYS A 2 14.17 42.61 -56.51
C CYS A 2 12.74 42.64 -55.90
N PRO A 3 12.51 42.47 -54.57
CA PRO A 3 13.42 42.79 -53.43
C PRO A 3 13.56 41.70 -52.32
N GLU A 4 14.78 41.49 -51.79
CA GLU A 4 15.40 42.00 -50.51
C GLU A 4 15.07 41.12 -49.28
N GLY A 5 15.96 40.70 -48.37
CA GLY A 5 17.37 40.99 -48.06
C GLY A 5 17.55 40.72 -46.54
N GLY A 6 18.51 39.86 -46.13
CA GLY A 6 18.63 39.37 -44.74
C GLY A 6 19.63 40.11 -43.84
N CYS A 7 19.69 39.73 -42.55
CA CYS A 7 20.91 39.49 -41.75
C CYS A 7 20.59 39.03 -40.30
N VAL A 8 21.55 38.28 -39.74
CA VAL A 8 21.64 37.59 -38.44
C VAL A 8 22.32 38.49 -37.39
N TYR A 9 22.01 38.38 -36.09
CA TYR A 9 22.98 38.52 -34.98
C TYR A 9 22.51 37.87 -33.65
N VAL A 10 23.50 37.48 -32.86
CA VAL A 10 23.57 36.58 -31.68
C VAL A 10 23.36 37.32 -30.34
N ASN A 11 22.83 36.64 -29.29
CA ASN A 11 23.25 36.82 -27.87
C ASN A 11 22.61 35.76 -26.94
N SER A 12 23.32 34.83 -26.31
CA SER A 12 24.07 34.84 -25.02
C SER A 12 23.31 35.29 -23.76
N ASP A 13 23.18 34.35 -22.81
CA ASP A 13 22.87 34.47 -21.36
C ASP A 13 23.69 35.58 -20.64
N PRO A 14 23.23 36.17 -19.50
CA PRO A 14 23.50 35.55 -18.19
C PRO A 14 22.56 35.90 -17.00
N PHE A 15 22.29 34.91 -16.12
CA PHE A 15 21.93 35.13 -14.71
C PHE A 15 23.20 35.06 -13.83
N ARG A 16 23.58 36.18 -13.20
CA ARG A 16 24.64 36.25 -12.17
C ARG A 16 24.14 37.10 -10.99
N VAL A 17 23.97 36.46 -9.83
CA VAL A 17 23.61 37.10 -8.55
C VAL A 17 24.86 37.78 -7.98
N LYS A 18 24.79 39.09 -7.69
CA LYS A 18 25.80 39.83 -6.92
C LYS A 18 25.28 40.05 -5.49
N MET A 19 26.02 39.55 -4.50
CA MET A 19 25.97 40.04 -3.12
C MET A 19 26.58 41.45 -3.05
N ALA A 20 25.91 42.37 -2.35
CA ALA A 20 26.48 43.65 -1.96
C ALA A 20 26.64 43.68 -0.43
N SER A 21 27.89 43.81 0.01
CA SER A 21 28.27 44.16 1.39
C SER A 21 28.56 45.67 1.40
N CYS A 22 28.02 46.39 2.37
CA CYS A 22 28.40 47.78 2.63
C CYS A 22 28.65 47.98 4.12
N ARG A 23 29.91 48.26 4.46
CA ARG A 23 30.37 48.78 5.75
C ARG A 23 30.02 50.27 5.84
N LEU A 24 29.59 50.73 7.00
CA LEU A 24 29.60 52.16 7.34
C LEU A 24 30.29 52.37 8.68
N SER A 25 31.29 53.24 8.63
CA SER A 25 32.15 53.76 9.70
C SER A 25 31.51 55.00 10.33
N GLY A 26 31.89 55.30 11.57
CA GLY A 26 31.18 56.21 12.47
C GLY A 26 31.41 57.72 12.28
N GLY A 27 30.74 58.54 13.12
CA GLY A 27 31.03 59.97 13.26
C GLY A 27 29.87 60.89 13.72
N LEU A 28 29.61 60.91 15.04
CA LEU A 28 29.28 62.02 15.99
C LEU A 28 28.42 63.29 15.67
N LEU A 29 27.64 63.68 16.73
CA LEU A 29 27.11 65.02 17.19
C LEU A 29 25.74 65.50 16.62
N VAL A 30 24.78 66.15 17.31
CA VAL A 30 24.51 66.62 18.71
C VAL A 30 23.03 67.12 18.81
N ALA A 31 22.45 67.09 20.03
CA ALA A 31 21.28 67.85 20.56
C ALA A 31 19.86 67.41 20.10
N GLY A 32 18.80 67.44 20.92
CA GLY A 32 18.60 67.97 22.27
C GLY A 32 17.19 67.61 22.81
N VAL A 33 17.05 67.69 24.13
CA VAL A 33 15.96 67.22 25.02
C VAL A 33 14.80 68.22 25.12
N LEU A 34 13.56 67.78 25.42
CA LEU A 34 12.54 68.43 26.30
C LEU A 34 11.27 67.53 26.48
N VAL A 35 11.07 66.83 27.62
CA VAL A 35 10.24 67.13 28.84
C VAL A 35 8.71 67.14 28.52
N TRP A 36 7.82 66.36 29.18
CA TRP A 36 7.16 66.64 30.48
C TRP A 36 6.36 65.43 31.01
N ALA A 37 6.21 65.36 32.33
CA ALA A 37 5.51 64.33 33.10
C ALA A 37 4.49 64.92 34.10
N VAL A 38 3.57 64.06 34.57
CA VAL A 38 2.80 64.05 35.85
C VAL A 38 1.37 64.62 35.89
N GLN A 39 0.38 63.74 36.16
CA GLN A 39 -0.69 63.82 37.20
C GLN A 39 -1.64 62.59 37.08
N LEU A 40 -1.62 61.58 37.96
CA LEU A 40 -2.18 61.37 39.32
C LEU A 40 -3.65 60.85 39.38
N CYS A 41 -3.78 59.60 39.84
CA CYS A 41 -4.85 58.92 40.62
C CYS A 41 -6.32 58.90 40.15
N CYS A 42 -6.86 57.69 39.87
CA CYS A 42 -7.84 56.99 40.74
C CYS A 42 -8.29 55.60 40.21
N LEU A 43 -8.22 54.59 41.09
CA LEU A 43 -9.12 53.43 41.24
C LEU A 43 -9.04 52.19 40.29
N VAL A 44 -8.25 51.19 40.72
CA VAL A 44 -8.61 49.76 40.93
C VAL A 44 -9.41 49.00 39.83
N ARG A 45 -8.72 48.17 39.02
CA ARG A 45 -8.92 46.69 38.84
C ARG A 45 -8.09 46.15 37.65
N GLN A 46 -7.30 45.10 37.90
CA GLN A 46 -6.95 43.93 37.04
C GLN A 46 -6.74 44.19 35.52
N THR A 47 -5.60 43.95 34.87
CA THR A 47 -4.80 42.71 34.81
C THR A 47 -3.39 43.00 34.28
N SER A 48 -2.40 42.39 34.92
CA SER A 48 -0.99 42.28 34.50
C SER A 48 -0.81 41.32 33.32
N GLY A 49 0.03 41.70 32.37
CA GLY A 49 0.55 40.79 31.33
C GLY A 49 1.26 41.55 30.21
N GLY A 50 2.54 41.87 30.42
CA GLY A 50 3.39 42.52 29.43
C GLY A 50 3.56 41.67 28.17
N PHE A 51 3.53 42.32 27.02
CA PHE A 51 3.94 41.75 25.74
C PHE A 51 5.47 41.79 25.63
N ASP A 52 6.13 40.71 26.06
CA ASP A 52 7.45 40.36 25.55
C ASP A 52 7.27 39.71 24.18
N LEU A 53 7.72 40.41 23.14
CA LEU A 53 7.81 39.91 21.76
C LEU A 53 8.90 38.84 21.67
N ASN A 54 8.53 37.59 21.95
CA ASN A 54 9.34 36.42 21.66
C ASN A 54 9.41 36.19 20.14
N MET A 55 10.50 36.63 19.50
CA MET A 55 10.78 36.40 18.07
C MET A 55 11.20 34.96 17.71
N PHE A 56 10.88 33.98 18.58
CA PHE A 56 11.14 32.55 18.36
C PHE A 56 9.90 31.69 18.64
N ALA A 57 8.72 32.15 18.20
CA ALA A 57 7.51 31.35 18.23
C ALA A 57 7.33 30.57 16.90
N ALA A 58 7.35 29.24 17.04
CA ALA A 58 6.81 28.25 16.11
C ALA A 58 7.55 28.01 14.78
N GLN A 59 8.71 27.35 14.86
CA GLN A 59 9.09 26.42 13.79
C GLN A 59 8.12 25.24 13.85
N GLN A 60 6.92 25.41 13.27
CA GLN A 60 5.95 24.33 13.13
C GLN A 60 6.64 23.19 12.38
N SER A 61 6.63 21.98 12.96
CA SER A 61 7.08 20.78 12.28
C SER A 61 6.42 20.73 10.89
N PRO A 62 7.17 20.44 9.81
CA PRO A 62 6.59 20.41 8.48
C PRO A 62 5.35 19.51 8.46
N PRO A 63 4.25 19.95 7.82
CA PRO A 63 2.99 19.20 7.82
C PRO A 63 3.22 17.80 7.24
N ASP A 64 2.64 16.77 7.87
CA ASP A 64 2.81 15.37 7.44
C ASP A 64 2.30 15.21 6.01
N PRO A 65 3.17 14.89 5.03
CA PRO A 65 2.78 14.85 3.63
C PRO A 65 1.82 13.70 3.31
N CYS A 66 1.57 12.76 4.24
CA CYS A 66 0.56 11.71 4.11
C CYS A 66 -0.88 12.21 4.28
N TYR A 67 -1.08 13.46 4.71
CA TYR A 67 -2.41 14.04 4.87
C TYR A 67 -2.49 15.36 4.09
N ASP A 68 -3.68 15.70 3.60
CA ASP A 68 -3.96 17.03 3.05
C ASP A 68 -4.22 18.06 4.17
N GLU A 69 -4.45 19.31 3.81
CA GLU A 69 -4.70 20.41 4.76
C GLU A 69 -5.96 20.19 5.62
N ASN A 70 -6.90 19.36 5.15
CA ASN A 70 -8.11 18.99 5.88
C ASN A 70 -7.93 17.72 6.75
N GLY A 71 -6.72 17.16 6.79
CA GLY A 71 -6.42 15.91 7.50
C GLY A 71 -6.92 14.65 6.78
N LYS A 72 -7.32 14.75 5.51
CA LYS A 72 -7.71 13.58 4.71
C LYS A 72 -6.45 12.84 4.22
N PRO A 73 -6.42 11.50 4.29
CA PRO A 73 -5.31 10.71 3.77
C PRO A 73 -5.07 10.97 2.28
N ARG A 74 -3.78 11.07 1.89
CA ARG A 74 -3.31 11.12 0.50
C ARG A 74 -2.06 10.27 0.36
N ARG A 75 -1.74 9.80 -0.85
CA ARG A 75 -0.51 9.04 -1.08
C ARG A 75 0.72 9.86 -0.67
N CYS A 76 1.61 9.24 0.09
CA CYS A 76 2.92 9.78 0.44
C CYS A 76 4.00 8.73 0.17
N ILE A 77 5.13 9.16 -0.37
CA ILE A 77 6.26 8.27 -0.70
C ILE A 77 7.54 8.84 -0.07
N PRO A 78 8.49 7.99 0.34
CA PRO A 78 9.77 8.46 0.85
C PRO A 78 10.58 9.18 -0.22
N ASP A 79 11.52 10.01 0.24
CA ASP A 79 12.47 10.71 -0.62
C ASP A 79 13.30 9.75 -1.47
N PHE A 80 13.75 10.26 -2.62
CA PHE A 80 14.65 9.53 -3.50
C PHE A 80 16.08 9.66 -2.98
N VAL A 81 16.79 8.54 -2.88
CA VAL A 81 18.14 8.47 -2.31
C VAL A 81 19.05 7.55 -3.13
N ASN A 82 20.36 7.76 -3.03
CA ASN A 82 21.32 6.71 -3.33
C ASN A 82 21.36 5.74 -2.14
N ALA A 83 20.70 4.59 -2.28
CA ALA A 83 20.58 3.59 -1.22
C ALA A 83 21.90 2.86 -0.92
N ALA A 84 22.89 2.98 -1.81
CA ALA A 84 24.24 2.42 -1.61
C ALA A 84 25.14 3.32 -0.76
N PHE A 85 24.86 4.62 -0.69
CA PHE A 85 25.75 5.59 -0.05
C PHE A 85 26.06 5.24 1.41
N GLY A 86 27.34 5.19 1.76
CA GLY A 86 27.85 4.84 3.09
C GLY A 86 27.60 3.38 3.51
N LYS A 87 27.12 2.50 2.62
CA LYS A 87 26.92 1.08 2.90
C LYS A 87 28.17 0.28 2.56
N GLU A 88 28.46 -0.73 3.39
CA GLU A 88 29.53 -1.67 3.11
C GLU A 88 29.16 -2.58 1.92
N VAL A 89 30.08 -2.69 0.96
CA VAL A 89 29.98 -3.60 -0.18
C VAL A 89 30.95 -4.75 0.03
N LYS A 90 30.46 -5.99 -0.12
CA LYS A 90 31.30 -7.18 -0.07
C LYS A 90 31.85 -7.47 -1.46
N ALA A 91 33.15 -7.35 -1.64
CA ALA A 91 33.85 -7.71 -2.87
C ALA A 91 34.50 -9.09 -2.75
N SER A 92 34.44 -9.92 -3.79
CA SER A 92 35.13 -11.24 -3.79
C SER A 92 36.64 -11.15 -4.05
N SER A 93 37.12 -10.04 -4.59
CA SER A 93 38.54 -9.76 -4.83
C SER A 93 38.82 -8.30 -4.50
N THR A 94 39.98 -8.00 -3.91
CA THR A 94 40.45 -6.64 -3.65
C THR A 94 41.97 -6.70 -3.63
N CYS A 95 42.64 -5.77 -4.31
CA CYS A 95 44.09 -5.78 -4.40
C CYS A 95 44.78 -5.46 -3.06
N GLY A 96 46.02 -5.91 -2.92
CA GLY A 96 46.95 -5.43 -1.90
C GLY A 96 47.21 -6.39 -0.74
N THR A 97 46.73 -7.64 -0.81
CA THR A 97 47.09 -8.68 0.18
C THR A 97 47.36 -10.03 -0.51
N PRO A 98 48.62 -10.36 -0.86
CA PRO A 98 49.84 -9.56 -0.68
C PRO A 98 49.89 -8.34 -1.61
N ALA A 99 50.82 -7.41 -1.37
CA ALA A 99 50.99 -6.24 -2.23
C ALA A 99 51.23 -6.66 -3.69
N SER A 100 50.45 -6.11 -4.62
CA SER A 100 50.45 -6.51 -6.03
C SER A 100 50.70 -5.32 -6.95
N ARG A 101 51.41 -5.56 -8.06
CA ARG A 101 51.69 -4.55 -9.08
C ARG A 101 50.50 -4.45 -10.03
N TYR A 102 50.14 -3.24 -10.43
CA TYR A 102 49.13 -2.99 -11.45
C TYR A 102 49.57 -1.85 -12.37
N CYS A 103 49.04 -1.80 -13.59
CA CYS A 103 49.43 -0.80 -14.59
C CYS A 103 48.21 -0.12 -15.22
N THR A 104 48.24 1.21 -15.33
CA THR A 104 47.21 1.99 -16.02
C THR A 104 47.64 2.30 -17.44
N LEU A 105 46.69 2.21 -18.37
CA LEU A 105 46.88 2.57 -19.77
C LEU A 105 46.60 4.08 -19.95
N THR A 106 47.61 4.89 -20.28
CA THR A 106 47.39 6.32 -20.56
C THR A 106 46.89 6.50 -21.99
N GLY A 107 45.71 7.13 -22.14
CA GLY A 107 45.10 7.42 -23.45
C GLY A 107 45.59 8.71 -24.12
N ASN A 108 46.40 9.53 -23.44
CA ASN A 108 46.82 10.85 -23.93
C ASN A 108 48.31 10.90 -24.27
N SER A 109 48.62 11.34 -25.48
CA SER A 109 49.97 11.65 -25.97
C SER A 109 50.71 12.74 -25.18
N ALA A 110 50.00 13.51 -24.33
CA ALA A 110 50.58 14.57 -23.52
C ALA A 110 51.38 14.07 -22.30
N ASP A 111 50.97 12.95 -21.69
CA ASP A 111 51.67 12.38 -20.51
C ASP A 111 52.80 11.43 -20.93
N ALA A 112 52.73 10.85 -22.13
CA ALA A 112 53.82 10.07 -22.73
C ALA A 112 55.07 10.93 -22.97
N ALA A 113 54.91 12.25 -23.16
CA ALA A 113 56.03 13.19 -23.31
C ALA A 113 56.85 13.36 -22.02
N ALA A 114 56.28 13.06 -20.84
CA ALA A 114 57.01 13.06 -19.57
C ALA A 114 57.82 11.76 -19.34
N ALA A 115 57.58 10.71 -20.15
CA ALA A 115 58.21 9.40 -20.00
C ALA A 115 59.46 9.18 -20.88
N GLY A 116 59.92 10.19 -21.64
CA GLY A 116 61.27 10.21 -22.23
C GLY A 116 61.58 9.09 -23.24
N GLY A 117 60.61 8.63 -24.03
CA GLY A 117 60.80 7.62 -25.09
C GLY A 117 60.72 8.22 -26.49
N GLY A 118 61.72 7.93 -27.34
CA GLY A 118 61.84 8.45 -28.70
C GLY A 118 60.81 7.91 -29.70
N GLU A 119 60.76 8.58 -30.86
CA GLU A 119 59.83 8.37 -31.96
C GLU A 119 60.01 7.01 -32.67
N SER A 120 59.41 5.94 -32.15
CA SER A 120 59.08 4.77 -32.97
C SER A 120 57.98 3.92 -32.31
N SER A 121 56.82 3.87 -32.97
CA SER A 121 55.55 3.28 -32.53
C SER A 121 54.82 4.10 -31.45
N ALA A 122 53.54 4.37 -31.67
CA ALA A 122 52.63 4.92 -30.66
C ALA A 122 52.34 3.85 -29.59
N GLU A 123 53.37 3.38 -28.91
CA GLU A 123 53.28 2.44 -27.81
C GLU A 123 52.64 3.19 -26.64
N ARG A 124 51.37 2.85 -26.36
CA ARG A 124 50.60 3.45 -25.27
C ARG A 124 51.40 3.30 -23.98
N ALA A 125 51.84 4.42 -23.39
CA ALA A 125 52.65 4.38 -22.18
C ALA A 125 51.89 3.66 -21.06
N ARG A 126 52.53 2.65 -20.46
CA ARG A 126 51.99 1.91 -19.31
C ARG A 126 52.64 2.47 -18.05
N VAL A 127 51.84 3.06 -17.18
CA VAL A 127 52.32 3.57 -15.89
C VAL A 127 51.93 2.57 -14.81
N CYS A 128 52.92 2.02 -14.12
CA CYS A 128 52.70 0.97 -13.13
C CYS A 128 52.87 1.48 -11.70
N HIS A 129 52.01 0.96 -10.83
CA HIS A 129 51.97 1.28 -9.41
C HIS A 129 51.87 -0.01 -8.59
N VAL A 130 51.96 0.11 -7.27
CA VAL A 130 51.83 -1.00 -6.32
C VAL A 130 50.60 -0.75 -5.47
N CYS A 131 49.69 -1.71 -5.46
CA CYS A 131 48.56 -1.76 -4.54
C CYS A 131 49.00 -2.47 -3.25
N ASP A 132 48.80 -1.81 -2.10
CA ASP A 132 49.19 -2.33 -0.79
C ASP A 132 48.11 -1.95 0.22
N SER A 133 47.47 -2.95 0.82
CA SER A 133 46.38 -2.75 1.78
C SER A 133 46.86 -2.16 3.11
N THR A 134 48.16 -2.22 3.40
CA THR A 134 48.76 -1.69 4.63
C THR A 134 49.09 -0.20 4.53
N VAL A 135 49.14 0.36 3.31
CA VAL A 135 49.51 1.76 3.05
C VAL A 135 48.28 2.55 2.60
N PRO A 136 47.75 3.50 3.42
CA PRO A 136 46.50 4.22 3.11
C PRO A 136 46.46 4.98 1.78
N LYS A 137 47.62 5.39 1.24
CA LYS A 137 47.72 6.06 -0.07
C LYS A 137 47.71 5.10 -1.27
N ARG A 138 47.84 3.80 -1.04
CA ARG A 138 47.97 2.75 -2.07
C ARG A 138 46.95 1.62 -1.90
N GLN A 139 46.03 1.76 -0.95
CA GLN A 139 44.94 0.81 -0.73
C GLN A 139 43.74 1.17 -1.61
N HIS A 140 43.01 0.15 -2.04
CA HIS A 140 41.81 0.29 -2.86
C HIS A 140 40.62 -0.52 -2.30
N PRO A 141 40.19 -0.25 -1.05
CA PRO A 141 39.18 -1.06 -0.37
C PRO A 141 37.77 -0.90 -0.97
N PRO A 142 36.87 -1.87 -0.75
CA PRO A 142 35.48 -1.79 -1.22
C PRO A 142 34.66 -0.62 -0.67
N SER A 143 35.12 0.02 0.42
CA SER A 143 34.49 1.23 0.97
C SER A 143 34.55 2.42 0.02
N TYR A 144 35.48 2.45 -0.94
CA TYR A 144 35.55 3.46 -2.00
C TYR A 144 34.48 3.28 -3.10
N LEU A 145 33.64 2.24 -3.01
CA LEU A 145 32.51 2.08 -3.93
C LEU A 145 31.33 2.98 -3.55
N THR A 146 31.22 3.38 -2.29
CA THR A 146 30.01 3.99 -1.71
C THR A 146 30.29 5.21 -0.85
N ASP A 147 31.52 5.73 -0.92
CA ASP A 147 31.94 6.96 -0.25
C ASP A 147 31.43 8.20 -1.00
N LEU A 148 31.85 9.39 -0.56
CA LEU A 148 31.49 10.64 -1.22
C LEU A 148 32.29 10.79 -2.52
N HIS A 149 31.64 10.48 -3.64
CA HIS A 149 32.26 10.63 -4.95
C HIS A 149 32.58 12.10 -5.28
N ASN A 150 33.87 12.43 -5.43
CA ASN A 150 34.37 13.74 -5.83
C ASN A 150 35.12 13.64 -7.16
N PRO A 151 34.64 14.26 -8.26
CA PRO A 151 35.30 14.20 -9.56
C PRO A 151 36.74 14.74 -9.56
N ASN A 152 37.11 15.62 -8.64
CA ASN A 152 38.46 16.19 -8.53
C ASN A 152 39.41 15.30 -7.71
N ASN A 153 38.88 14.37 -6.92
CA ASN A 153 39.67 13.47 -6.08
C ASN A 153 38.97 12.11 -6.04
N VAL A 154 39.16 11.35 -7.11
CA VAL A 154 38.46 10.09 -7.33
C VAL A 154 39.12 8.99 -6.52
N THR A 155 38.36 8.38 -5.63
CA THR A 155 38.69 7.11 -4.97
C THR A 155 38.20 5.96 -5.84
N CYS A 156 38.95 4.85 -5.89
CA CYS A 156 38.58 3.67 -6.68
C CYS A 156 38.83 2.41 -5.86
N TRP A 157 37.82 1.57 -5.71
CA TRP A 157 38.04 0.17 -5.37
C TRP A 157 38.68 -0.55 -6.56
N GLN A 158 39.55 -1.53 -6.28
CA GLN A 158 40.26 -2.29 -7.30
C GLN A 158 40.40 -3.76 -6.91
N SER A 159 40.14 -4.63 -7.89
CA SER A 159 40.35 -6.09 -7.79
C SER A 159 41.82 -6.48 -8.02
N GLU A 160 42.18 -7.71 -7.67
CA GLU A 160 43.49 -8.27 -8.06
C GLU A 160 43.62 -8.34 -9.59
N PRO A 161 44.83 -8.15 -10.14
CA PRO A 161 45.07 -8.18 -11.58
C PRO A 161 44.88 -9.58 -12.17
N TYR A 162 44.52 -9.60 -13.45
CA TYR A 162 44.38 -10.78 -14.30
C TYR A 162 43.40 -11.86 -13.81
N ILE A 163 42.25 -11.44 -13.27
CA ILE A 163 41.11 -12.34 -13.03
C ILE A 163 40.32 -12.49 -14.33
N GLN A 164 40.65 -13.53 -15.10
CA GLN A 164 40.02 -13.80 -16.38
C GLN A 164 39.02 -14.97 -16.31
N TYR A 165 38.10 -15.01 -17.27
CA TYR A 165 37.13 -16.09 -17.45
C TYR A 165 37.82 -17.48 -17.37
N PRO A 166 37.27 -18.46 -16.61
CA PRO A 166 35.92 -18.52 -16.05
C PRO A 166 35.77 -17.94 -14.64
N THR A 167 36.84 -17.40 -14.04
CA THR A 167 36.75 -16.78 -12.72
C THR A 167 36.08 -15.41 -12.82
N ASN A 168 35.24 -15.08 -11.84
CA ASN A 168 34.47 -13.85 -11.82
C ASN A 168 34.72 -13.03 -10.55
N VAL A 169 34.56 -11.72 -10.68
CA VAL A 169 34.61 -10.81 -9.54
C VAL A 169 33.21 -10.34 -9.22
N THR A 170 32.85 -10.37 -7.94
CA THR A 170 31.50 -10.04 -7.47
C THR A 170 31.53 -8.89 -6.50
N LEU A 171 30.57 -7.97 -6.65
CA LEU A 171 30.27 -6.91 -5.70
C LEU A 171 28.87 -7.13 -5.15
N MET A 172 28.72 -7.27 -3.84
CA MET A 172 27.45 -7.54 -3.17
C MET A 172 27.11 -6.44 -2.19
N LEU A 173 25.99 -5.75 -2.44
CA LEU A 173 25.46 -4.68 -1.62
C LEU A 173 24.13 -5.11 -1.00
N SER A 174 24.03 -5.05 0.34
CA SER A 174 22.79 -5.28 1.07
C SER A 174 22.16 -3.95 1.50
N LEU A 175 20.92 -3.71 1.09
CA LEU A 175 20.21 -2.45 1.40
C LEU A 175 19.56 -2.49 2.80
N GLY A 176 19.36 -3.70 3.36
CA GLY A 176 18.76 -3.91 4.69
C GLY A 176 17.24 -3.71 4.76
N LYS A 177 16.60 -3.29 3.67
CA LYS A 177 15.15 -3.15 3.50
C LYS A 177 14.78 -3.28 2.02
N LYS A 178 13.52 -3.56 1.69
CA LYS A 178 13.01 -3.46 0.31
C LYS A 178 12.98 -2.01 -0.20
N PHE A 179 13.61 -1.78 -1.35
CA PHE A 179 13.56 -0.53 -2.10
C PHE A 179 12.86 -0.73 -3.44
N GLU A 180 12.24 0.34 -3.94
CA GLU A 180 11.81 0.47 -5.34
C GLU A 180 12.91 1.20 -6.12
N LEU A 181 13.69 0.43 -6.89
CA LEU A 181 14.87 0.90 -7.58
C LEU A 181 14.52 1.53 -8.92
N THR A 182 15.09 2.71 -9.17
CA THR A 182 14.99 3.41 -10.45
C THR A 182 16.20 3.12 -11.32
N TYR A 183 17.40 3.08 -10.74
CA TYR A 183 18.60 2.74 -11.48
C TYR A 183 19.67 2.08 -10.60
N VAL A 184 20.60 1.39 -11.28
CA VAL A 184 21.89 0.96 -10.73
C VAL A 184 22.97 1.50 -11.64
N THR A 185 23.97 2.19 -11.09
CA THR A 185 25.07 2.77 -11.87
C THR A 185 26.41 2.39 -11.29
N LEU A 186 27.36 2.09 -12.18
CA LEU A 186 28.77 1.91 -11.85
C LEU A 186 29.62 2.87 -12.69
N GLN A 187 30.54 3.58 -12.05
CA GLN A 187 31.55 4.39 -12.72
C GLN A 187 32.91 3.73 -12.57
N PHE A 188 33.58 3.46 -13.68
CA PHE A 188 34.81 2.69 -13.72
C PHE A 188 36.05 3.59 -13.76
N CYS A 189 37.09 3.16 -13.06
CA CYS A 189 38.45 3.71 -13.19
C CYS A 189 39.30 2.88 -14.17
N SER A 190 38.96 1.60 -14.32
CA SER A 190 39.48 0.71 -15.35
C SER A 190 38.62 0.77 -16.63
N LEU A 191 38.98 -0.05 -17.62
CA LEU A 191 38.07 -0.41 -18.69
C LEU A 191 36.78 -1.00 -18.13
N ARG A 192 35.66 -0.75 -18.81
CA ARG A 192 34.41 -1.45 -18.54
C ARG A 192 34.58 -2.94 -18.91
N PRO A 193 33.91 -3.86 -18.19
CA PRO A 193 33.91 -5.27 -18.53
C PRO A 193 33.35 -5.51 -19.93
N GLU A 194 33.92 -6.47 -20.68
CA GLU A 194 33.30 -6.96 -21.92
C GLU A 194 31.98 -7.66 -21.60
N SER A 195 31.93 -8.40 -20.50
CA SER A 195 30.75 -9.13 -20.04
C SER A 195 30.53 -8.96 -18.55
N MET A 196 29.33 -8.51 -18.16
CA MET A 196 28.90 -8.43 -16.75
C MET A 196 27.40 -8.68 -16.58
N ILE A 197 26.98 -8.98 -15.35
CA ILE A 197 25.59 -9.22 -14.98
C ILE A 197 25.26 -8.46 -13.70
N ILE A 198 24.10 -7.82 -13.66
CA ILE A 198 23.49 -7.30 -12.44
C ILE A 198 22.40 -8.28 -12.02
N TYR A 199 22.46 -8.73 -10.76
CA TYR A 199 21.44 -9.51 -10.09
C TYR A 199 20.79 -8.69 -8.99
N LYS A 200 19.55 -9.05 -8.66
CA LYS A 200 18.87 -8.57 -7.46
C LYS A 200 18.39 -9.72 -6.59
N SER A 201 18.23 -9.45 -5.31
CA SER A 201 17.48 -10.28 -4.38
C SER A 201 16.23 -9.53 -3.91
N MET A 202 15.17 -10.26 -3.57
CA MET A 202 13.94 -9.71 -2.97
C MET A 202 13.67 -10.28 -1.57
N ASP A 203 14.57 -11.13 -1.08
CA ASP A 203 14.43 -11.95 0.12
C ASP A 203 15.69 -11.92 1.01
N TYR A 204 16.40 -10.79 1.01
CA TYR A 204 17.56 -10.52 1.87
C TYR A 204 18.76 -11.44 1.55
N GLY A 205 19.06 -11.62 0.27
CA GLY A 205 20.23 -12.33 -0.24
C GLY A 205 20.10 -13.85 -0.32
N LYS A 206 18.92 -14.42 -0.02
CA LYS A 206 18.68 -15.88 -0.05
C LYS A 206 18.56 -16.42 -1.46
N SER A 207 17.83 -15.71 -2.32
CA SER A 207 17.72 -16.01 -3.75
C SER A 207 18.14 -14.81 -4.60
N TRP A 208 18.64 -15.11 -5.80
CA TRP A 208 19.16 -14.13 -6.72
C TRP A 208 18.52 -14.34 -8.10
N VAL A 209 17.94 -13.27 -8.63
CA VAL A 209 17.36 -13.27 -9.97
C VAL A 209 18.13 -12.29 -10.86
N PRO A 210 18.36 -12.62 -12.14
CA PRO A 210 19.02 -11.70 -13.06
C PRO A 210 18.22 -10.41 -13.22
N TYR A 211 18.91 -9.28 -13.29
CA TYR A 211 18.32 -7.96 -13.42
C TYR A 211 18.66 -7.32 -14.78
N GLN A 212 19.93 -7.41 -15.18
CA GLN A 212 20.43 -6.90 -16.46
C GLN A 212 21.69 -7.64 -16.87
N PHE A 213 21.84 -7.93 -18.17
CA PHE A 213 23.06 -8.50 -18.74
C PHE A 213 23.73 -7.51 -19.69
N TYR A 214 25.06 -7.46 -19.64
CA TYR A 214 25.89 -6.70 -20.56
C TYR A 214 26.93 -7.63 -21.21
N SER A 215 26.99 -7.69 -22.54
CA SER A 215 27.99 -8.48 -23.28
C SER A 215 28.00 -8.10 -24.76
N THR A 216 29.18 -8.05 -25.39
CA THR A 216 29.28 -7.95 -26.86
C THR A 216 28.77 -9.23 -27.56
N GLN A 217 28.85 -10.37 -26.87
CA GLN A 217 28.47 -11.69 -27.37
C GLN A 217 27.34 -12.33 -26.54
N CYS A 218 26.23 -11.59 -26.31
CA CYS A 218 25.06 -12.03 -25.52
C CYS A 218 24.62 -13.50 -25.75
N LYS A 219 24.57 -13.95 -27.00
CA LYS A 219 24.14 -15.31 -27.35
C LYS A 219 25.17 -16.37 -26.93
N LYS A 220 26.46 -16.09 -27.05
CA LYS A 220 27.54 -17.01 -26.69
C LYS A 220 27.77 -17.04 -25.17
N THR A 221 27.75 -15.88 -24.53
CA THR A 221 28.07 -15.73 -23.10
C THR A 221 26.88 -16.09 -22.21
N TYR A 222 25.67 -15.63 -22.54
CA TYR A 222 24.49 -15.78 -21.67
C TYR A 222 23.31 -16.49 -22.32
N GLN A 223 23.46 -17.01 -23.55
CA GLN A 223 22.40 -17.69 -24.29
C GLN A 223 21.14 -16.82 -24.45
N LYS A 224 21.33 -15.50 -24.51
CA LYS A 224 20.27 -14.50 -24.67
C LYS A 224 20.41 -13.74 -26.00
N PRO A 225 19.30 -13.36 -26.64
CA PRO A 225 19.36 -12.46 -27.79
C PRO A 225 19.86 -11.07 -27.36
N ASN A 226 20.64 -10.42 -28.24
CA ASN A 226 21.09 -9.05 -28.03
C ASN A 226 19.92 -8.08 -28.24
N ARG A 227 19.71 -7.16 -27.30
CA ARG A 227 18.65 -6.13 -27.30
C ARG A 227 17.25 -6.72 -27.57
N ALA A 228 16.90 -7.76 -26.82
CA ALA A 228 15.57 -8.36 -26.88
C ALA A 228 14.47 -7.33 -26.60
N LEU A 229 13.40 -7.34 -27.40
CA LEU A 229 12.24 -6.47 -27.19
C LEU A 229 11.44 -6.93 -25.97
N ILE A 230 11.11 -5.99 -25.08
CA ILE A 230 10.24 -6.24 -23.94
C ILE A 230 8.79 -5.96 -24.35
N THR A 231 7.93 -6.97 -24.18
CA THR A 231 6.49 -6.88 -24.41
C THR A 231 5.74 -6.86 -23.08
N ARG A 232 4.43 -6.58 -23.12
CA ARG A 232 3.59 -6.64 -21.90
C ARG A 232 3.56 -8.03 -21.24
N ALA A 233 3.88 -9.09 -21.97
CA ALA A 233 3.86 -10.45 -21.45
C ALA A 233 5.13 -10.80 -20.63
N ASN A 234 6.26 -10.14 -20.90
CA ASN A 234 7.56 -10.45 -20.32
C ASN A 234 8.23 -9.22 -19.69
N GLU A 235 7.45 -8.32 -19.09
CA GLU A 235 7.95 -7.10 -18.43
C GLU A 235 8.80 -7.34 -17.18
N GLN A 236 9.01 -8.58 -16.76
CA GLN A 236 9.93 -8.96 -15.68
C GLN A 236 11.17 -9.71 -16.21
N GLU A 237 11.33 -9.79 -17.53
CA GLU A 237 12.48 -10.44 -18.11
C GLU A 237 13.71 -9.51 -18.08
N ALA A 238 14.84 -10.08 -17.67
CA ALA A 238 16.15 -9.46 -17.80
C ALA A 238 16.69 -9.65 -19.22
N ILE A 239 17.01 -8.53 -19.86
CA ILE A 239 17.52 -8.48 -21.23
C ILE A 239 19.06 -8.46 -21.24
N CYS A 240 19.64 -8.79 -22.39
CA CYS A 240 21.06 -8.60 -22.65
C CYS A 240 21.27 -7.51 -23.69
N THR A 241 22.25 -6.64 -23.46
CA THR A 241 22.69 -5.65 -24.43
C THR A 241 24.21 -5.53 -24.44
N ASP A 242 24.75 -5.27 -25.61
CA ASP A 242 26.12 -4.80 -25.86
C ASP A 242 26.32 -3.30 -25.54
N ALA A 243 25.28 -2.56 -25.17
CA ALA A 243 25.43 -1.18 -24.71
C ALA A 243 26.37 -1.13 -23.50
N HIS A 244 27.35 -0.23 -23.52
CA HIS A 244 28.37 -0.07 -22.49
C HIS A 244 29.38 -1.23 -22.33
N SER A 245 29.43 -2.16 -23.30
CA SER A 245 30.44 -3.23 -23.34
C SER A 245 31.64 -2.85 -24.23
N ASP A 246 31.60 -1.68 -24.86
CA ASP A 246 32.65 -1.11 -25.68
C ASP A 246 33.87 -0.65 -24.84
N ILE A 247 35.05 -0.71 -25.47
CA ILE A 247 36.35 -0.49 -24.83
C ILE A 247 36.56 0.98 -24.44
N GLU A 248 36.03 1.92 -25.23
CA GLU A 248 36.10 3.35 -24.92
C GLU A 248 34.99 3.77 -23.96
N PRO A 249 35.17 4.79 -23.09
CA PRO A 249 36.45 5.42 -22.77
C PRO A 249 37.32 4.49 -21.92
N LEU A 250 38.64 4.66 -22.01
CA LEU A 250 39.60 3.82 -21.28
C LEU A 250 39.52 3.99 -19.74
N THR A 251 39.05 5.15 -19.30
CA THR A 251 38.83 5.52 -17.90
C THR A 251 37.58 6.39 -17.79
N GLY A 252 36.91 6.36 -16.64
CA GLY A 252 35.67 7.11 -16.41
C GLY A 252 34.44 6.53 -17.12
N GLY A 253 34.53 5.31 -17.66
CA GLY A 253 33.42 4.64 -18.31
C GLY A 253 32.26 4.44 -17.33
N ARG A 254 31.04 4.79 -17.74
CA ARG A 254 29.84 4.62 -16.91
C ARG A 254 28.93 3.54 -17.49
N VAL A 255 28.45 2.66 -16.62
CA VAL A 255 27.38 1.70 -16.90
C VAL A 255 26.17 2.13 -16.10
N ALA A 256 25.08 2.44 -16.79
CA ALA A 256 23.82 2.82 -16.16
C ALA A 256 22.72 1.84 -16.57
N PHE A 257 22.11 1.21 -15.57
CA PHE A 257 20.95 0.36 -15.75
C PHE A 257 19.72 1.08 -15.22
N SER A 258 18.79 1.45 -16.11
CA SER A 258 17.47 1.98 -15.73
C SER A 258 16.45 0.85 -15.67
N THR A 259 15.79 0.67 -14.52
CA THR A 259 14.94 -0.50 -14.28
C THR A 259 13.69 -0.54 -15.14
N LEU A 260 13.14 0.63 -15.49
CA LEU A 260 11.89 0.79 -16.24
C LEU A 260 12.09 1.08 -17.73
N GLU A 261 13.34 1.23 -18.20
CA GLU A 261 13.63 1.53 -19.60
C GLU A 261 13.14 0.41 -20.53
N GLY A 262 12.51 0.81 -21.63
CA GLY A 262 11.96 -0.12 -22.63
C GLY A 262 10.75 -0.94 -22.16
N ARG A 263 10.20 -0.71 -20.96
CA ARG A 263 9.07 -1.49 -20.42
C ARG A 263 7.72 -0.82 -20.70
N PRO A 264 6.80 -1.47 -21.45
CA PRO A 264 5.54 -0.87 -21.89
C PRO A 264 4.57 -0.37 -20.80
N SER A 265 4.64 -0.83 -19.56
CA SER A 265 3.74 -0.37 -18.48
C SER A 265 4.37 0.72 -17.60
N ALA A 266 5.56 1.21 -17.93
CA ALA A 266 6.29 2.19 -17.10
C ALA A 266 5.49 3.49 -16.87
N PHE A 267 4.80 3.98 -17.90
CA PHE A 267 3.94 5.17 -17.80
C PHE A 267 2.67 4.96 -16.94
N ASN A 268 2.33 3.70 -16.62
CA ASN A 268 1.24 3.35 -15.71
C ASN A 268 1.74 2.50 -14.53
N PHE A 269 2.95 2.82 -14.02
CA PHE A 269 3.60 2.10 -12.94
C PHE A 269 2.73 1.92 -11.69
N ASP A 270 1.99 2.97 -11.29
CA ASP A 270 1.11 2.96 -10.11
C ASP A 270 0.07 1.83 -10.12
N ASN A 271 -0.33 1.38 -11.32
CA ASN A 271 -1.32 0.32 -11.50
C ASN A 271 -0.73 -0.98 -12.04
N SER A 272 0.58 -1.06 -12.27
CA SER A 272 1.26 -2.27 -12.75
C SER A 272 1.94 -3.01 -11.59
N PRO A 273 1.28 -4.03 -10.99
CA PRO A 273 1.91 -4.84 -9.94
C PRO A 273 3.15 -5.58 -10.44
N VAL A 274 3.17 -5.92 -11.74
CA VAL A 274 4.29 -6.58 -12.42
C VAL A 274 5.55 -5.73 -12.35
N LEU A 275 5.45 -4.43 -12.68
CA LEU A 275 6.59 -3.53 -12.61
C LEU A 275 6.94 -3.10 -11.18
N GLN A 276 5.95 -2.98 -10.30
CA GLN A 276 6.20 -2.71 -8.88
C GLN A 276 7.04 -3.81 -8.23
N ASP A 277 6.81 -5.07 -8.60
CA ASP A 277 7.63 -6.20 -8.19
C ASP A 277 9.00 -6.21 -8.90
N TRP A 278 9.03 -5.90 -10.21
CA TRP A 278 10.27 -5.79 -10.98
C TRP A 278 11.28 -4.78 -10.41
N VAL A 279 10.82 -3.62 -9.93
CA VAL A 279 11.70 -2.61 -9.33
C VAL A 279 12.06 -2.92 -7.87
N THR A 280 11.40 -3.91 -7.25
CA THR A 280 11.65 -4.24 -5.85
C THR A 280 12.93 -5.03 -5.70
N ALA A 281 13.81 -4.60 -4.78
CA ALA A 281 15.02 -5.33 -4.38
C ALA A 281 15.38 -5.05 -2.91
N THR A 282 16.03 -6.02 -2.26
CA THR A 282 16.68 -5.90 -0.95
C THR A 282 18.20 -5.87 -1.05
N ASP A 283 18.76 -6.48 -2.10
CA ASP A 283 20.19 -6.60 -2.30
C ASP A 283 20.50 -6.55 -3.79
N ILE A 284 21.67 -6.01 -4.13
CA ILE A 284 22.19 -5.94 -5.49
C ILE A 284 23.53 -6.66 -5.53
N LYS A 285 23.71 -7.50 -6.56
CA LYS A 285 24.95 -8.21 -6.82
C LYS A 285 25.38 -7.98 -8.24
N VAL A 286 26.57 -7.45 -8.42
CA VAL A 286 27.18 -7.24 -9.73
C VAL A 286 28.24 -8.32 -9.91
N VAL A 287 28.26 -8.97 -11.07
CA VAL A 287 29.21 -10.03 -11.41
C VAL A 287 29.93 -9.63 -12.69
N PHE A 288 31.24 -9.45 -12.62
CA PHE A 288 32.10 -9.20 -13.76
C PHE A 288 32.67 -10.54 -14.25
N ASN A 289 32.39 -10.88 -15.52
CA ASN A 289 32.71 -12.20 -16.09
C ASN A 289 33.88 -12.18 -17.07
N ARG A 290 34.07 -11.10 -17.81
CA ARG A 290 35.17 -10.96 -18.78
C ARG A 290 35.63 -9.51 -18.87
N LEU A 291 36.94 -9.30 -18.90
CA LEU A 291 37.57 -8.00 -19.15
C LEU A 291 37.56 -7.67 -20.64
N ASN A 292 37.57 -6.37 -20.94
CA ASN A 292 37.90 -5.91 -22.29
C ASN A 292 39.42 -5.98 -22.48
N THR A 293 39.85 -6.44 -23.66
CA THR A 293 41.24 -6.76 -23.98
C THR A 293 41.68 -5.98 -25.21
N LEU A 294 42.88 -5.41 -25.21
CA LEU A 294 43.42 -4.65 -26.36
C LEU A 294 44.17 -5.53 -27.38
N GLY A 295 44.20 -6.85 -27.16
CA GLY A 295 44.87 -7.81 -28.05
C GLY A 295 46.35 -8.05 -27.72
N ASP A 296 46.86 -7.49 -26.62
CA ASP A 296 48.21 -7.65 -26.08
C ASP A 296 48.28 -8.63 -24.90
N GLU A 297 47.25 -9.46 -24.69
CA GLU A 297 47.16 -10.40 -23.55
C GLU A 297 48.25 -11.49 -23.54
N ALA A 298 48.88 -11.76 -24.69
CA ALA A 298 49.95 -12.73 -24.81
C ALA A 298 51.24 -12.29 -24.10
N GLU A 299 51.41 -10.98 -23.87
CA GLU A 299 52.55 -10.43 -23.14
C GLU A 299 52.29 -10.49 -21.63
N GLU A 300 53.13 -11.19 -20.88
CA GLU A 300 52.98 -11.29 -19.41
C GLU A 300 53.03 -9.92 -18.73
N ALA A 301 53.82 -8.99 -19.27
CA ALA A 301 53.90 -7.61 -18.77
C ALA A 301 52.57 -6.83 -18.88
N SER A 302 51.68 -7.24 -19.79
CA SER A 302 50.39 -6.58 -20.03
C SER A 302 49.29 -7.09 -19.09
N ARG A 303 49.49 -8.25 -18.43
CA ARG A 303 48.52 -8.86 -17.50
C ARG A 303 48.21 -7.98 -16.29
N ASP A 304 49.21 -7.24 -15.80
CA ASP A 304 49.08 -6.28 -14.70
C ASP A 304 48.16 -5.09 -15.04
N SER A 305 47.83 -4.89 -16.33
CA SER A 305 46.93 -3.83 -16.79
C SER A 305 45.46 -4.24 -16.82
N TYR A 306 45.17 -5.53 -16.59
CA TYR A 306 43.85 -6.13 -16.72
C TYR A 306 43.24 -6.40 -15.35
N TYR A 307 42.48 -5.44 -14.84
CA TYR A 307 41.77 -5.52 -13.56
C TYR A 307 40.46 -4.76 -13.62
N TYR A 308 39.55 -5.05 -12.70
CA TYR A 308 38.34 -4.24 -12.47
C TYR A 308 38.63 -3.17 -11.43
N ALA A 309 38.29 -1.91 -11.74
CA ALA A 309 38.30 -0.82 -10.78
C ALA A 309 37.08 0.11 -10.96
N VAL A 310 36.43 0.46 -9.85
CA VAL A 310 35.17 1.20 -9.81
C VAL A 310 35.27 2.32 -8.77
N SER A 311 34.89 3.53 -9.14
CA SER A 311 34.92 4.73 -8.28
C SER A 311 33.58 5.13 -7.67
N ASP A 312 32.48 4.63 -8.21
CA ASP A 312 31.15 4.87 -7.63
C ASP A 312 30.22 3.71 -7.98
N PHE A 313 29.55 3.18 -6.98
CA PHE A 313 28.49 2.20 -7.08
C PHE A 313 27.23 2.77 -6.44
N ALA A 314 26.40 3.41 -7.26
CA ALA A 314 25.15 4.03 -6.82
C ALA A 314 23.93 3.18 -7.17
N VAL A 315 23.00 3.10 -6.22
CA VAL A 315 21.70 2.43 -6.37
C VAL A 315 20.62 3.45 -6.07
N GLY A 316 20.09 4.06 -7.12
CA GLY A 316 19.08 5.10 -7.03
C GLY A 316 17.69 4.52 -6.84
N GLY A 317 17.00 4.90 -5.77
CA GLY A 317 15.66 4.43 -5.51
C GLY A 317 15.02 5.09 -4.31
N ARG A 318 13.89 4.54 -3.88
CA ARG A 318 13.22 4.97 -2.66
C ARG A 318 12.80 3.77 -1.83
N CYS A 319 12.70 3.98 -0.53
CA CYS A 319 12.16 2.98 0.40
C CYS A 319 10.78 2.49 -0.07
N LYS A 320 10.57 1.17 -0.15
CA LYS A 320 9.26 0.61 -0.50
C LYS A 320 8.33 0.70 0.71
N CYS A 321 7.35 1.60 0.64
CA CYS A 321 6.31 1.79 1.67
C CYS A 321 4.87 1.77 1.12
N ASN A 322 4.69 1.28 -0.12
CA ASN A 322 3.39 1.17 -0.80
C ASN A 322 2.56 2.47 -0.81
N GLY A 323 3.21 3.63 -0.72
CA GLY A 323 2.55 4.93 -0.69
C GLY A 323 1.87 5.30 0.65
N HIS A 324 2.19 4.60 1.73
CA HIS A 324 1.64 4.82 3.07
C HIS A 324 2.67 5.31 4.10
N ALA A 325 3.86 5.76 3.68
CA ALA A 325 4.81 6.42 4.55
C ALA A 325 5.64 7.44 3.76
N SER A 326 5.94 8.56 4.41
CA SER A 326 6.76 9.65 3.87
C SER A 326 8.24 9.51 4.18
N LYS A 327 8.62 8.59 5.06
CA LYS A 327 10.01 8.34 5.44
C LYS A 327 10.21 6.91 5.96
N CYS A 328 11.46 6.47 5.91
CA CYS A 328 11.93 5.30 6.63
C CYS A 328 12.70 5.73 7.88
N VAL A 329 12.57 4.96 8.95
CA VAL A 329 13.25 5.16 10.23
C VAL A 329 13.84 3.84 10.70
N HIS A 330 14.86 3.91 11.54
CA HIS A 330 15.37 2.70 12.20
C HIS A 330 14.41 2.33 13.34
N ASP A 331 14.02 1.04 13.40
CA ASP A 331 13.24 0.48 14.50
C ASP A 331 14.10 0.34 15.77
N ARG A 332 13.52 -0.20 16.85
CA ARG A 332 14.23 -0.35 18.13
C ARG A 332 15.39 -1.34 18.02
N GLU A 333 15.29 -2.26 17.07
CA GLU A 333 16.27 -3.28 16.74
C GLU A 333 17.32 -2.77 15.72
N GLY A 334 17.27 -1.49 15.33
CA GLY A 334 18.22 -0.88 14.41
C GLY A 334 18.00 -1.24 12.94
N ARG A 335 16.88 -1.86 12.59
CA ARG A 335 16.51 -2.22 11.21
C ARG A 335 15.73 -1.08 10.56
N LEU A 336 16.00 -0.82 9.30
CA LEU A 336 15.29 0.22 8.56
C LEU A 336 13.87 -0.25 8.21
N ALA A 337 12.84 0.49 8.64
CA ALA A 337 11.43 0.20 8.38
C ALA A 337 10.66 1.48 8.00
N CYS A 338 9.51 1.33 7.36
CA CYS A 338 8.65 2.47 7.04
C CYS A 338 7.97 3.05 8.30
N ASP A 339 7.89 4.37 8.42
CA ASP A 339 7.03 5.03 9.42
C ASP A 339 5.56 5.02 8.95
N CYS A 340 4.92 3.86 9.06
CA CYS A 340 3.61 3.61 8.44
C CYS A 340 2.47 4.49 8.96
N LYS A 341 1.82 5.19 8.03
CA LYS A 341 0.59 5.98 8.20
C LYS A 341 -0.62 5.22 7.65
N HIS A 342 -1.75 5.90 7.44
CA HIS A 342 -2.94 5.32 6.81
C HIS A 342 -3.47 4.06 7.50
N ASN A 343 -3.23 3.93 8.80
CA ASN A 343 -3.52 2.73 9.60
C ASN A 343 -2.94 1.44 9.02
N THR A 344 -1.79 1.52 8.35
CA THR A 344 -1.03 0.39 7.82
C THR A 344 0.10 -0.03 8.78
N ALA A 345 0.58 -1.25 8.65
CA ALA A 345 1.63 -1.85 9.44
C ALA A 345 2.51 -2.76 8.57
N GLY A 346 3.61 -3.25 9.14
CA GLY A 346 4.63 -4.03 8.46
C GLY A 346 5.77 -3.17 7.94
N ASP A 347 6.89 -3.81 7.63
CA ASP A 347 8.13 -3.11 7.26
C ASP A 347 7.93 -2.28 5.99
N GLU A 348 7.04 -2.72 5.07
CA GLU A 348 6.65 -2.04 3.82
C GLU A 348 5.26 -1.38 3.87
N CYS A 349 4.61 -1.31 5.04
CA CYS A 349 3.21 -0.88 5.14
C CYS A 349 2.25 -1.74 4.28
N ASP A 350 2.51 -3.04 4.24
CA ASP A 350 1.91 -4.05 3.34
C ASP A 350 0.65 -4.72 3.91
N HIS A 351 0.25 -4.37 5.12
CA HIS A 351 -0.98 -4.86 5.72
C HIS A 351 -1.61 -3.82 6.65
N CYS A 352 -2.86 -4.05 7.04
CA CYS A 352 -3.57 -3.15 7.96
C CYS A 352 -3.15 -3.37 9.41
N LYS A 353 -3.08 -2.27 10.18
CA LYS A 353 -2.95 -2.32 11.64
C LYS A 353 -4.05 -3.19 12.24
N PRO A 354 -3.79 -3.84 13.40
CA PRO A 354 -4.83 -4.52 14.15
C PRO A 354 -6.07 -3.64 14.30
N PHE A 355 -7.25 -4.26 14.23
CA PHE A 355 -8.56 -3.59 14.32
C PHE A 355 -8.96 -2.72 13.10
N HIS A 356 -8.13 -2.60 12.06
CA HIS A 356 -8.43 -1.85 10.84
C HIS A 356 -8.75 -2.74 9.64
N TYR A 357 -9.60 -3.74 9.86
CA TYR A 357 -9.94 -4.78 8.89
C TYR A 357 -11.35 -4.62 8.30
N ASP A 358 -11.87 -3.39 8.19
CA ASP A 358 -13.19 -3.17 7.60
C ASP A 358 -13.20 -3.26 6.07
N ARG A 359 -12.08 -2.97 5.41
CA ARG A 359 -11.86 -3.22 3.98
C ARG A 359 -10.49 -3.90 3.75
N PRO A 360 -10.28 -4.57 2.59
CA PRO A 360 -8.98 -5.13 2.25
C PRO A 360 -7.90 -4.05 2.18
N TRP A 361 -6.67 -4.40 2.54
CA TRP A 361 -5.49 -3.56 2.28
C TRP A 361 -5.29 -3.38 0.78
N GLN A 362 -4.87 -2.19 0.36
CA GLN A 362 -4.44 -1.88 -1.00
C GLN A 362 -3.33 -0.82 -0.97
N ARG A 363 -2.37 -0.92 -1.89
CA ARG A 363 -1.34 0.11 -2.12
C ARG A 363 -1.99 1.46 -2.46
N ALA A 364 -1.45 2.56 -1.94
CA ALA A 364 -1.92 3.89 -2.30
C ALA A 364 -1.57 4.24 -3.76
N THR A 365 -2.51 4.89 -4.44
CA THR A 365 -2.38 5.39 -5.82
C THR A 365 -2.34 6.92 -5.82
N ALA A 366 -2.02 7.54 -6.95
CA ALA A 366 -2.09 9.00 -7.06
C ALA A 366 -3.49 9.58 -6.75
N ARG A 367 -4.56 8.79 -6.92
CA ARG A 367 -5.95 9.22 -6.74
C ARG A 367 -6.55 8.84 -5.39
N ASP A 368 -6.23 7.65 -4.90
CA ASP A 368 -6.79 7.11 -3.66
C ASP A 368 -5.66 6.68 -2.71
N ALA A 369 -5.70 7.17 -1.48
CA ALA A 369 -4.75 6.83 -0.42
C ALA A 369 -4.91 5.39 0.07
N ASN A 370 -6.06 4.77 -0.16
CA ASN A 370 -6.35 3.39 0.18
C ASN A 370 -6.02 3.05 1.65
N GLU A 371 -6.35 3.94 2.57
CA GLU A 371 -6.10 3.76 4.00
C GLU A 371 -6.90 2.61 4.60
N CYS A 372 -6.35 1.96 5.62
CA CYS A 372 -7.06 0.92 6.34
C CYS A 372 -8.13 1.53 7.27
N ILE A 373 -9.32 0.93 7.25
CA ILE A 373 -10.50 1.46 7.96
C ILE A 373 -10.76 0.64 9.22
N ALA A 374 -10.90 1.35 10.34
CA ALA A 374 -11.22 0.77 11.64
C ALA A 374 -12.56 0.02 11.62
N CYS A 375 -12.59 -1.15 12.24
CA CYS A 375 -13.82 -1.90 12.41
C CYS A 375 -14.77 -1.18 13.37
N ASN A 376 -16.02 -0.97 12.97
CA ASN A 376 -17.03 -0.46 13.89
C ASN A 376 -17.52 -1.59 14.81
N CYS A 377 -17.12 -1.53 16.09
CA CYS A 377 -17.56 -2.47 17.12
C CYS A 377 -18.27 -1.80 18.30
N ASN A 378 -18.74 -0.56 18.12
CA ASN A 378 -19.39 0.23 19.17
C ASN A 378 -18.60 0.23 20.51
N LEU A 379 -17.26 0.23 20.47
CA LEU A 379 -16.38 0.17 21.65
C LEU A 379 -16.55 -1.09 22.54
N HIS A 380 -17.18 -2.15 22.03
CA HIS A 380 -17.38 -3.42 22.74
C HIS A 380 -16.42 -4.53 22.35
N ALA A 381 -15.57 -4.32 21.35
CA ALA A 381 -14.54 -5.28 20.95
C ALA A 381 -13.23 -4.56 20.63
N ARG A 382 -12.11 -5.21 20.90
CA ARG A 382 -10.75 -4.75 20.54
C ARG A 382 -10.15 -5.49 19.36
N ARG A 383 -10.86 -6.51 18.84
CA ARG A 383 -10.43 -7.36 17.73
C ARG A 383 -11.56 -7.46 16.74
N CYS A 384 -11.21 -7.50 15.47
CA CYS A 384 -12.11 -7.81 14.38
C CYS A 384 -11.38 -8.65 13.33
N ARG A 385 -12.15 -9.18 12.38
CA ARG A 385 -11.63 -9.83 11.17
C ARG A 385 -12.36 -9.29 9.96
N PHE A 386 -11.71 -9.39 8.81
CA PHE A 386 -12.36 -9.09 7.54
C PHE A 386 -13.25 -10.27 7.07
N ASN A 387 -14.30 -9.95 6.32
CA ASN A 387 -15.14 -10.90 5.61
C ASN A 387 -15.46 -10.40 4.19
N MET A 388 -14.95 -11.11 3.18
CA MET A 388 -15.09 -10.75 1.76
C MET A 388 -16.55 -10.81 1.26
N GLU A 389 -17.36 -11.74 1.76
CA GLU A 389 -18.76 -11.86 1.34
C GLU A 389 -19.59 -10.67 1.82
N LEU A 390 -19.41 -10.27 3.09
CA LEU A 390 -20.06 -9.08 3.64
C LEU A 390 -19.60 -7.80 2.94
N TYR A 391 -18.30 -7.71 2.61
CA TYR A 391 -17.76 -6.59 1.84
C TYR A 391 -18.44 -6.48 0.47
N LYS A 392 -18.57 -7.58 -0.28
CA LYS A 392 -19.29 -7.61 -1.56
C LYS A 392 -20.76 -7.21 -1.40
N LEU A 393 -21.47 -7.77 -0.41
CA LEU A 393 -22.87 -7.46 -0.13
C LEU A 393 -23.12 -6.00 0.27
N SER A 394 -22.15 -5.36 0.94
CA SER A 394 -22.21 -3.93 1.30
C SER A 394 -21.97 -2.98 0.12
N GLY A 395 -21.71 -3.51 -1.08
CA GLY A 395 -21.29 -2.71 -2.23
C GLY A 395 -19.85 -2.23 -2.12
N ARG A 396 -18.96 -3.06 -1.55
CA ARG A 396 -17.53 -2.75 -1.27
C ARG A 396 -17.34 -1.56 -0.32
N LYS A 397 -18.22 -1.43 0.68
CA LYS A 397 -18.13 -0.38 1.71
C LYS A 397 -17.53 -0.88 3.02
N GLY A 398 -17.93 -2.05 3.50
CA GLY A 398 -17.47 -2.57 4.79
C GLY A 398 -17.72 -4.07 4.98
N GLY A 399 -16.67 -4.80 5.35
CA GLY A 399 -16.61 -6.24 5.55
C GLY A 399 -16.15 -6.65 6.95
N GLY A 400 -15.88 -5.69 7.85
CA GLY A 400 -15.39 -5.95 9.20
C GLY A 400 -16.41 -6.67 10.07
N VAL A 401 -15.94 -7.63 10.87
CA VAL A 401 -16.74 -8.40 11.84
C VAL A 401 -16.02 -8.41 13.18
N CYS A 402 -16.68 -7.90 14.21
CA CYS A 402 -16.14 -7.84 15.56
C CYS A 402 -16.02 -9.23 16.18
N LEU A 403 -14.99 -9.40 17.00
CA LEU A 403 -14.72 -10.67 17.70
C LEU A 403 -14.83 -10.45 19.21
N ASN A 404 -15.46 -11.40 19.89
CA ASN A 404 -15.62 -11.42 21.35
C ASN A 404 -16.24 -10.12 21.90
N CYS A 405 -17.45 -9.80 21.43
CA CYS A 405 -18.22 -8.66 21.95
C CYS A 405 -18.33 -8.73 23.49
N ARG A 406 -17.88 -7.67 24.15
CA ARG A 406 -17.94 -7.49 25.60
C ARG A 406 -19.20 -6.72 25.98
N HIS A 407 -19.36 -6.46 27.28
CA HIS A 407 -20.44 -5.61 27.79
C HIS A 407 -21.83 -6.15 27.47
N ASN A 408 -21.96 -7.49 27.40
CA ASN A 408 -23.19 -8.22 27.10
C ASN A 408 -23.85 -7.83 25.77
N THR A 409 -23.05 -7.37 24.82
CA THR A 409 -23.47 -7.10 23.44
C THR A 409 -23.22 -8.30 22.55
N ALA A 410 -23.90 -8.33 21.40
CA ALA A 410 -23.82 -9.35 20.38
C ALA A 410 -24.03 -8.75 18.98
N GLY A 411 -23.80 -9.58 17.95
CA GLY A 411 -23.92 -9.19 16.55
C GLY A 411 -22.61 -8.75 15.91
N ARG A 412 -22.65 -8.55 14.59
CA ARG A 412 -21.48 -8.23 13.75
C ARG A 412 -20.67 -7.02 14.26
N HIS A 413 -21.39 -6.00 14.72
CA HIS A 413 -20.82 -4.73 15.20
C HIS A 413 -21.00 -4.56 16.72
N CYS A 414 -21.35 -5.62 17.45
CA CYS A 414 -21.71 -5.53 18.86
C CYS A 414 -22.82 -4.49 19.12
N HIS A 415 -23.83 -4.45 18.25
CA HIS A 415 -24.81 -3.36 18.17
C HIS A 415 -26.17 -3.70 18.81
N TYR A 416 -26.34 -4.92 19.34
CA TYR A 416 -27.52 -5.31 20.09
C TYR A 416 -27.13 -6.13 21.32
N CYS A 417 -28.05 -6.30 22.26
CA CYS A 417 -27.78 -7.02 23.51
C CYS A 417 -27.88 -8.54 23.32
N LYS A 418 -26.98 -9.27 23.98
CA LYS A 418 -27.01 -10.73 24.02
C LYS A 418 -28.30 -11.22 24.70
N GLU A 419 -28.71 -12.43 24.38
CA GLU A 419 -29.83 -13.10 25.04
C GLU A 419 -29.67 -13.08 26.58
N GLY A 420 -30.75 -12.76 27.30
CA GLY A 420 -30.74 -12.50 28.74
C GLY A 420 -30.52 -11.03 29.14
N PHE A 421 -30.26 -10.16 28.17
CA PHE A 421 -30.08 -8.72 28.38
C PHE A 421 -31.00 -7.90 27.46
N TYR A 422 -31.39 -6.71 27.89
CA TYR A 422 -32.16 -5.76 27.10
C TYR A 422 -31.43 -4.42 26.96
N ARG A 423 -31.82 -3.64 25.96
CA ARG A 423 -31.21 -2.35 25.62
C ARG A 423 -31.65 -1.26 26.60
N ASP A 424 -30.69 -0.59 27.23
CA ASP A 424 -30.93 0.57 28.11
C ASP A 424 -30.91 1.89 27.33
N GLU A 425 -32.07 2.35 26.86
CA GLU A 425 -32.15 3.54 26.00
C GLU A 425 -31.67 4.84 26.67
N SER A 426 -31.51 4.86 27.99
CA SER A 426 -30.90 6.01 28.70
C SER A 426 -29.41 6.19 28.41
N LYS A 427 -28.76 5.23 27.76
CA LYS A 427 -27.31 5.22 27.47
C LYS A 427 -27.08 5.01 25.98
N PRO A 428 -26.05 5.61 25.37
CA PRO A 428 -25.72 5.32 23.98
C PRO A 428 -25.28 3.86 23.82
N ILE A 429 -25.44 3.28 22.62
CA ILE A 429 -25.06 1.89 22.36
C ILE A 429 -23.60 1.61 22.72
N THR A 430 -22.71 2.58 22.55
CA THR A 430 -21.26 2.45 22.85
C THR A 430 -20.92 2.35 24.33
N HIS A 431 -21.87 2.60 25.23
CA HIS A 431 -21.63 2.63 26.66
C HIS A 431 -21.46 1.22 27.24
N ARG A 432 -20.52 1.04 28.19
CA ARG A 432 -20.24 -0.26 28.85
C ARG A 432 -21.46 -0.95 29.49
N LYS A 433 -22.47 -0.17 29.87
CA LYS A 433 -23.74 -0.62 30.47
C LYS A 433 -24.95 -0.39 29.54
N ALA A 434 -24.74 -0.34 28.23
CA ALA A 434 -25.82 -0.19 27.25
C ALA A 434 -26.81 -1.36 27.24
N CYS A 435 -26.39 -2.52 27.77
CA CYS A 435 -27.19 -3.71 27.96
C CYS A 435 -27.38 -4.01 29.46
N LYS A 436 -28.63 -4.04 29.91
CA LYS A 436 -29.04 -4.36 31.29
C LYS A 436 -29.53 -5.80 31.37
N GLU A 437 -29.22 -6.49 32.47
CA GLU A 437 -29.74 -7.82 32.74
C GLU A 437 -31.26 -7.76 32.88
N ILE A 438 -31.93 -8.75 32.30
CA ILE A 438 -33.35 -8.97 32.58
C ILE A 438 -33.40 -9.56 34.00
N PRO A 439 -34.11 -8.93 34.96
CA PRO A 439 -34.18 -9.44 36.32
C PRO A 439 -34.69 -10.88 36.32
N ARG A 440 -33.87 -11.81 36.82
CA ARG A 440 -34.32 -13.16 37.16
C ARG A 440 -35.07 -13.06 38.49
N GLY A 441 -36.38 -12.84 38.42
CA GLY A 441 -37.26 -13.08 39.57
C GLY A 441 -37.21 -14.55 40.01
N PRO A 442 -37.58 -14.87 41.26
CA PRO A 442 -37.77 -16.25 41.68
C PRO A 442 -38.73 -16.92 40.70
N THR A 443 -38.43 -18.16 40.33
CA THR A 443 -39.15 -19.02 39.38
C THR A 443 -40.64 -18.69 39.21
N SER A 444 -40.90 -17.75 38.32
CA SER A 444 -42.11 -17.67 37.51
C SER A 444 -41.67 -17.29 36.10
N VAL A 445 -40.77 -18.09 35.53
CA VAL A 445 -41.03 -18.46 34.13
C VAL A 445 -42.44 -19.04 34.21
N PRO A 446 -43.46 -18.45 33.55
CA PRO A 446 -44.61 -19.27 33.25
C PRO A 446 -43.97 -20.40 32.46
N SER A 447 -43.88 -21.61 33.06
CA SER A 447 -43.83 -22.84 32.29
C SER A 447 -44.71 -22.60 31.08
N PRO A 448 -44.29 -22.96 29.84
CA PRO A 448 -45.14 -22.80 28.69
C PRO A 448 -46.53 -23.27 29.14
N VAL A 449 -47.50 -22.35 29.16
CA VAL A 449 -48.87 -22.71 29.50
C VAL A 449 -49.23 -23.64 28.36
N TYR A 450 -49.00 -24.92 28.59
CA TYR A 450 -49.67 -25.95 27.84
C TYR A 450 -51.15 -25.60 28.04
N PRO A 451 -51.94 -25.53 26.95
CA PRO A 451 -53.37 -25.44 27.10
C PRO A 451 -53.77 -26.51 28.12
N LYS A 452 -54.55 -26.10 29.13
CA LYS A 452 -55.07 -27.04 30.13
C LYS A 452 -55.61 -28.27 29.40
N PRO A 453 -55.43 -29.50 29.92
CA PRO A 453 -55.97 -30.69 29.27
C PRO A 453 -57.47 -30.49 29.03
N GLY A 454 -57.87 -30.24 27.78
CA GLY A 454 -59.25 -29.88 27.42
C GLY A 454 -59.41 -28.72 26.42
N GLU A 455 -58.45 -27.80 26.29
CA GLU A 455 -58.51 -26.77 25.24
C GLU A 455 -58.00 -27.32 23.90
N ARG A 456 -58.93 -27.59 22.99
CA ARG A 456 -58.64 -28.12 21.65
C ARG A 456 -58.00 -27.01 20.81
N CYS A 457 -56.69 -27.10 20.51
CA CYS A 457 -56.04 -26.20 19.54
C CYS A 457 -56.85 -26.22 18.23
N PRO A 458 -57.09 -25.05 17.59
CA PRO A 458 -57.77 -25.01 16.30
C PRO A 458 -56.98 -25.81 15.26
N GLU A 459 -57.69 -26.50 14.36
CA GLU A 459 -57.05 -27.25 13.29
C GLU A 459 -56.34 -26.27 12.35
N CYS A 460 -55.02 -26.25 12.48
CA CYS A 460 -54.18 -25.39 11.70
C CYS A 460 -54.29 -25.73 10.23
N GLN A 461 -54.51 -24.72 9.40
CA GLN A 461 -54.38 -24.83 7.96
C GLN A 461 -52.89 -24.90 7.59
N GLY A 462 -52.21 -25.95 8.09
CA GLY A 462 -50.83 -26.26 7.77
C GLY A 462 -50.62 -26.34 6.26
N ALA A 463 -49.38 -26.11 5.82
CA ALA A 463 -48.90 -26.04 4.43
C ALA A 463 -49.91 -26.42 3.33
N LYS A 464 -50.94 -25.58 3.10
CA LYS A 464 -51.92 -25.82 2.05
C LYS A 464 -51.18 -25.94 0.71
N LYS A 465 -51.59 -26.90 -0.13
CA LYS A 465 -51.06 -26.98 -1.50
C LYS A 465 -51.24 -25.60 -2.16
N VAL A 466 -50.13 -24.98 -2.56
CA VAL A 466 -50.14 -23.68 -3.25
C VAL A 466 -50.73 -23.90 -4.63
N ASN A 467 -52.04 -23.72 -4.76
CA ASN A 467 -52.81 -23.88 -5.99
C ASN A 467 -53.50 -22.55 -6.35
N ARG A 468 -54.08 -22.48 -7.55
CA ARG A 468 -54.74 -21.26 -8.04
C ARG A 468 -55.87 -20.81 -7.10
N LYS A 469 -56.72 -21.74 -6.65
CA LYS A 469 -57.87 -21.46 -5.78
C LYS A 469 -57.42 -20.78 -4.47
N ASN A 470 -56.38 -21.30 -3.81
CA ASN A 470 -55.85 -20.73 -2.58
C ASN A 470 -55.20 -19.37 -2.82
N TYR A 471 -54.42 -19.22 -3.90
CA TYR A 471 -53.82 -17.94 -4.29
C TYR A 471 -54.88 -16.85 -4.54
N CYS A 472 -55.95 -17.17 -5.27
CA CYS A 472 -57.01 -16.22 -5.59
C CYS A 472 -57.84 -15.85 -4.35
N LYS A 473 -57.97 -16.74 -3.36
CA LYS A 473 -58.67 -16.44 -2.09
C LYS A 473 -57.87 -15.62 -1.08
N SER A 474 -56.54 -15.61 -1.15
CA SER A 474 -55.71 -14.86 -0.19
C SER A 474 -55.72 -13.35 -0.45
N GLY A 475 -55.84 -12.52 0.59
CA GLY A 475 -55.71 -11.06 0.48
C GLY A 475 -54.28 -10.61 0.19
N TYR A 476 -53.29 -11.36 0.68
CA TYR A 476 -51.87 -11.14 0.36
C TYR A 476 -51.12 -12.46 0.14
N VAL A 477 -50.10 -12.41 -0.71
CA VAL A 477 -49.17 -13.52 -0.98
C VAL A 477 -47.76 -12.96 -1.12
N ILE A 478 -46.86 -13.30 -0.20
CA ILE A 478 -45.50 -12.74 -0.14
C ILE A 478 -44.43 -13.80 0.11
N MET A 479 -43.21 -13.53 -0.38
CA MET A 479 -41.99 -14.17 0.08
C MET A 479 -41.25 -13.20 1.01
N CYS A 480 -40.99 -13.65 2.23
CA CYS A 480 -40.28 -12.86 3.24
C CYS A 480 -39.26 -13.70 4.02
N SER A 481 -38.32 -13.02 4.65
CA SER A 481 -37.38 -13.60 5.62
C SER A 481 -37.78 -13.17 7.02
N ILE A 482 -37.78 -14.09 7.99
CA ILE A 482 -38.05 -13.76 9.39
C ILE A 482 -36.76 -13.25 10.03
N MET A 483 -36.72 -11.99 10.48
CA MET A 483 -35.51 -11.33 10.97
C MET A 483 -35.38 -11.44 12.49
N SER A 484 -36.40 -10.97 13.22
CA SER A 484 -36.45 -11.02 14.68
C SER A 484 -37.89 -11.26 15.17
N ARG A 485 -38.03 -11.58 16.45
CA ARG A 485 -39.32 -11.71 17.13
C ARG A 485 -39.26 -11.04 18.50
N GLU A 486 -40.38 -10.46 18.91
CA GLU A 486 -40.57 -9.75 20.18
C GLU A 486 -41.95 -10.13 20.74
N ILE A 487 -42.03 -10.47 22.03
CA ILE A 487 -43.28 -10.86 22.68
C ILE A 487 -43.90 -9.60 23.32
N LEU A 488 -45.12 -9.27 22.90
CA LEU A 488 -45.93 -8.13 23.33
C LEU A 488 -47.24 -8.63 23.95
N GLY A 489 -47.16 -9.16 25.17
CA GLY A 489 -48.32 -9.75 25.88
C GLY A 489 -48.90 -10.96 25.14
N GLU A 490 -50.17 -10.89 24.75
CA GLU A 490 -50.85 -11.96 23.99
C GLU A 490 -50.39 -12.09 22.53
N TRP A 491 -49.53 -11.20 22.06
CA TRP A 491 -49.09 -11.14 20.67
C TRP A 491 -47.59 -11.25 20.58
N THR A 492 -47.09 -11.94 19.55
CA THR A 492 -45.69 -11.88 19.15
C THR A 492 -45.58 -11.05 17.88
N LYS A 493 -44.79 -10.00 17.95
CA LYS A 493 -44.39 -9.14 16.82
C LYS A 493 -43.14 -9.73 16.17
N PHE A 494 -43.22 -9.98 14.87
CA PHE A 494 -42.10 -10.39 14.03
C PHE A 494 -41.70 -9.22 13.13
N THR A 495 -40.39 -8.96 13.06
CA THR A 495 -39.82 -8.15 11.99
C THR A 495 -39.55 -9.07 10.81
N ILE A 496 -40.21 -8.80 9.69
CA ILE A 496 -40.05 -9.57 8.46
C ILE A 496 -39.44 -8.68 7.38
N ASN A 497 -38.52 -9.23 6.59
CA ASN A 497 -38.02 -8.56 5.40
C ASN A 497 -38.79 -9.11 4.18
N VAL A 498 -39.66 -8.28 3.60
CA VAL A 498 -40.50 -8.64 2.45
C VAL A 498 -39.68 -8.51 1.17
N GLY A 499 -39.32 -9.65 0.57
CA GLY A 499 -38.53 -9.69 -0.65
C GLY A 499 -39.38 -9.60 -1.92
N THR A 500 -40.43 -10.39 -2.04
CA THR A 500 -41.29 -10.40 -3.24
C THR A 500 -42.75 -10.43 -2.85
N ILE A 501 -43.54 -9.53 -3.45
CA ILE A 501 -44.98 -9.45 -3.30
C ILE A 501 -45.61 -10.03 -4.57
N PHE A 502 -46.32 -11.14 -4.44
CA PHE A 502 -47.03 -11.79 -5.55
C PHE A 502 -48.48 -11.30 -5.64
N LYS A 503 -49.15 -11.11 -4.49
CA LYS A 503 -50.49 -10.56 -4.39
C LYS A 503 -50.59 -9.62 -3.19
N ARG A 504 -51.37 -8.56 -3.34
CA ARG A 504 -51.72 -7.60 -2.28
C ARG A 504 -53.06 -6.95 -2.61
N GLU A 505 -53.96 -6.92 -1.65
CA GLU A 505 -55.21 -6.18 -1.71
C GLU A 505 -54.97 -4.67 -1.56
N GLN A 506 -55.80 -3.83 -2.17
CA GLN A 506 -55.56 -2.38 -2.21
C GLN A 506 -55.64 -1.71 -0.83
N SER A 507 -56.47 -2.24 0.07
CA SER A 507 -56.61 -1.79 1.46
C SER A 507 -55.37 -2.04 2.32
N LEU A 508 -54.44 -2.90 1.87
CA LEU A 508 -53.28 -3.30 2.64
C LEU A 508 -52.03 -2.47 2.32
N LYS A 509 -51.52 -1.73 3.32
CA LYS A 509 -50.28 -0.94 3.24
C LYS A 509 -49.01 -1.82 3.28
N LEU A 510 -48.87 -2.79 2.37
CA LEU A 510 -47.75 -3.72 2.32
C LEU A 510 -46.68 -3.30 1.29
N ARG A 511 -45.43 -3.14 1.71
CA ARG A 511 -44.28 -2.73 0.88
C ARG A 511 -43.12 -3.74 0.95
N ARG A 512 -42.15 -3.63 0.02
CA ARG A 512 -40.89 -4.38 0.10
C ARG A 512 -39.98 -3.78 1.17
N GLY A 513 -39.09 -4.60 1.74
CA GLY A 513 -38.23 -4.22 2.85
C GLY A 513 -38.83 -4.63 4.19
N ASP A 514 -38.39 -3.97 5.27
CA ASP A 514 -38.76 -4.37 6.62
C ASP A 514 -40.20 -3.95 6.94
N GLN A 515 -40.98 -4.92 7.42
CA GLN A 515 -42.38 -4.78 7.78
C GLN A 515 -42.65 -5.55 9.07
N TYR A 516 -43.75 -5.21 9.75
CA TYR A 516 -44.18 -5.89 10.97
C TYR A 516 -45.28 -6.92 10.69
N MET A 517 -45.19 -8.05 11.36
CA MET A 517 -46.19 -9.11 11.34
C MET A 517 -46.50 -9.56 12.77
N TYR A 518 -47.76 -9.75 13.10
CA TYR A 518 -48.23 -10.14 14.42
C TYR A 518 -48.87 -11.53 14.38
N VAL A 519 -48.54 -12.34 15.38
CA VAL A 519 -49.12 -13.69 15.59
C VAL A 519 -49.55 -13.79 17.04
N ARG A 520 -50.73 -14.36 17.32
CA ARG A 520 -51.13 -14.61 18.71
C ARG A 520 -50.17 -15.59 19.38
N GLN A 521 -49.88 -15.35 20.64
CA GLN A 521 -49.00 -16.21 21.44
C GLN A 521 -49.59 -17.61 21.62
N SER A 522 -50.91 -17.72 21.77
CA SER A 522 -51.67 -18.97 21.77
C SER A 522 -51.42 -19.82 20.53
N ASP A 523 -51.37 -19.18 19.36
CA ASP A 523 -51.22 -19.87 18.06
C ASP A 523 -49.78 -20.40 17.92
N LEU A 524 -48.79 -19.61 18.34
CA LEU A 524 -47.38 -20.04 18.38
C LEU A 524 -47.15 -21.20 19.37
N GLN A 525 -47.86 -21.21 20.51
CA GLN A 525 -47.84 -22.31 21.49
C GLN A 525 -48.42 -23.60 20.88
N CYS A 526 -49.49 -23.50 20.08
CA CYS A 526 -50.02 -24.60 19.25
C CYS A 526 -49.10 -24.96 18.05
N LYS A 527 -47.87 -24.40 17.98
CA LYS A 527 -46.89 -24.58 16.89
C LYS A 527 -47.47 -24.23 15.52
N CYS A 528 -48.24 -23.15 15.45
CA CYS A 528 -49.01 -22.77 14.28
C CYS A 528 -49.07 -21.26 14.12
N PRO A 529 -48.31 -20.64 13.19
CA PRO A 529 -47.40 -21.24 12.22
C PRO A 529 -46.01 -21.53 12.78
N LYS A 530 -45.34 -22.55 12.21
CA LYS A 530 -43.94 -22.93 12.57
C LYS A 530 -42.92 -21.99 11.91
N LEU A 531 -42.72 -20.83 12.51
CA LEU A 531 -41.75 -19.82 12.04
C LEU A 531 -40.39 -19.98 12.74
N ARG A 532 -39.31 -19.90 11.98
CA ARG A 532 -37.92 -19.92 12.46
C ARG A 532 -37.21 -18.66 12.00
N LEU A 533 -36.46 -18.02 12.91
CA LEU A 533 -35.64 -16.85 12.59
C LEU A 533 -34.58 -17.21 11.53
N GLY A 534 -34.22 -16.23 10.69
CA GLY A 534 -33.23 -16.38 9.62
C GLY A 534 -33.70 -17.21 8.42
N ARG A 535 -34.93 -17.75 8.42
CA ARG A 535 -35.47 -18.55 7.32
C ARG A 535 -36.44 -17.77 6.43
N LYS A 536 -36.49 -18.19 5.16
CA LYS A 536 -37.40 -17.65 4.14
C LYS A 536 -38.71 -18.44 4.11
N TYR A 537 -39.83 -17.73 4.03
CA TYR A 537 -41.17 -18.31 3.98
C TYR A 537 -42.00 -17.69 2.86
N LEU A 538 -42.90 -18.50 2.29
CA LEU A 538 -44.07 -18.06 1.55
C LEU A 538 -45.21 -17.88 2.55
N LEU A 539 -45.73 -16.66 2.68
CA LEU A 539 -46.88 -16.34 3.51
C LEU A 539 -48.09 -16.01 2.65
N MET A 540 -49.23 -16.58 3.00
CA MET A 540 -50.54 -16.32 2.37
C MET A 540 -51.58 -16.14 3.47
N GLY A 541 -52.26 -15.00 3.50
CA GLY A 541 -53.24 -14.69 4.54
C GLY A 541 -54.37 -13.81 4.04
N SER A 542 -55.35 -13.56 4.91
CA SER A 542 -56.42 -12.60 4.68
C SER A 542 -56.04 -11.23 5.25
N VAL A 543 -56.62 -10.17 4.71
CA VAL A 543 -56.61 -8.86 5.37
C VAL A 543 -57.73 -8.87 6.41
N ASP A 544 -57.43 -8.44 7.64
CA ASP A 544 -58.42 -8.32 8.70
C ASP A 544 -58.76 -6.83 8.87
N SER A 545 -59.94 -6.42 8.38
CA SER A 545 -60.34 -5.01 8.27
C SER A 545 -60.56 -4.32 9.63
N ASN A 546 -60.70 -5.10 10.71
CA ASN A 546 -61.01 -4.60 12.05
C ASN A 546 -59.77 -4.40 12.93
N ASN A 547 -58.56 -4.65 12.42
CA ASN A 547 -57.35 -4.61 13.25
C ASN A 547 -56.66 -3.25 13.13
N ASN A 548 -56.75 -2.44 14.18
CA ASN A 548 -56.17 -1.09 14.26
C ASN A 548 -54.62 -1.07 14.37
N ARG A 549 -53.95 -2.23 14.15
CA ARG A 549 -52.50 -2.39 14.29
C ARG A 549 -51.81 -2.23 12.95
N GLU A 550 -50.74 -1.43 12.93
CA GLU A 550 -49.88 -1.30 11.75
C GLU A 550 -49.04 -2.57 11.53
N GLY A 551 -49.55 -3.51 10.72
CA GLY A 551 -48.79 -4.67 10.24
C GLY A 551 -49.67 -5.82 9.75
N LEU A 552 -49.02 -6.85 9.22
CA LEU A 552 -49.71 -8.09 8.81
C LEU A 552 -50.13 -8.89 10.04
N THR A 553 -51.32 -9.49 10.01
CA THR A 553 -51.70 -10.48 11.03
C THR A 553 -51.66 -11.86 10.42
N LEU A 554 -51.10 -12.82 11.16
CA LEU A 554 -51.03 -14.23 10.77
C LEU A 554 -51.72 -15.05 11.87
N ASP A 555 -52.75 -15.77 11.49
CA ASP A 555 -53.60 -16.59 12.35
C ASP A 555 -53.56 -18.08 11.92
N TYR A 556 -54.32 -18.93 12.62
CA TYR A 556 -54.45 -20.36 12.28
C TYR A 556 -55.04 -20.64 10.88
N ARG A 557 -55.66 -19.65 10.22
CA ARG A 557 -56.19 -19.73 8.84
C ARG A 557 -55.15 -19.34 7.80
N SER A 558 -54.07 -18.71 8.22
CA SER A 558 -53.00 -18.26 7.35
C SER A 558 -52.01 -19.37 7.04
N THR A 559 -51.48 -19.36 5.83
CA THR A 559 -50.52 -20.37 5.36
C THR A 559 -49.09 -19.83 5.40
N ALA A 560 -48.22 -20.50 6.15
CA ALA A 560 -46.78 -20.23 6.19
C ALA A 560 -45.98 -21.47 5.79
N ILE A 561 -45.27 -21.39 4.65
CA ILE A 561 -44.53 -22.54 4.09
C ILE A 561 -43.07 -22.14 3.90
N PRO A 562 -42.08 -22.96 4.33
CA PRO A 562 -40.68 -22.71 4.03
C PRO A 562 -40.46 -22.54 2.52
N TRP A 563 -39.75 -21.47 2.15
CA TRP A 563 -39.54 -21.11 0.75
C TRP A 563 -38.76 -22.20 0.01
N ARG A 564 -39.17 -22.46 -1.23
CA ARG A 564 -38.45 -23.31 -2.21
C ARG A 564 -38.44 -22.58 -3.55
N ASN A 565 -37.30 -22.56 -4.22
CA ASN A 565 -37.10 -21.79 -5.47
C ASN A 565 -38.14 -22.13 -6.57
N ARG A 566 -38.65 -23.36 -6.61
CA ARG A 566 -39.71 -23.80 -7.53
C ARG A 566 -41.03 -23.01 -7.41
N TRP A 567 -41.32 -22.40 -6.25
CA TRP A 567 -42.56 -21.64 -6.04
C TRP A 567 -42.57 -20.32 -6.82
N GLY A 568 -41.42 -19.69 -7.05
CA GLY A 568 -41.34 -18.40 -7.75
C GLY A 568 -41.94 -18.45 -9.16
N LYS A 569 -41.59 -19.46 -9.96
CA LYS A 569 -42.15 -19.64 -11.31
C LYS A 569 -43.65 -19.92 -11.26
N ARG A 570 -44.11 -20.75 -10.30
CA ARG A 570 -45.53 -21.13 -10.16
C ARG A 570 -46.42 -19.98 -9.73
N LEU A 571 -45.99 -19.17 -8.75
CA LEU A 571 -46.72 -18.01 -8.26
C LEU A 571 -46.82 -16.90 -9.31
N ARG A 572 -45.77 -16.69 -10.12
CA ARG A 572 -45.84 -15.75 -11.27
C ARG A 572 -46.87 -16.18 -12.31
N ARG A 573 -47.08 -17.48 -12.54
CA ARG A 573 -48.17 -17.97 -13.43
C ARG A 573 -49.55 -17.67 -12.84
N HIS A 574 -49.73 -17.82 -11.53
CA HIS A 574 -50.98 -17.45 -10.86
C HIS A 574 -51.24 -15.94 -10.91
N GLN A 575 -50.19 -15.13 -10.72
CA GLN A 575 -50.26 -13.67 -10.83
C GLN A 575 -50.66 -13.20 -12.24
N ARG A 576 -50.12 -13.83 -13.30
CA ARG A 576 -50.54 -13.54 -14.68
C ARG A 576 -52.02 -13.88 -14.91
N ARG A 577 -52.43 -15.10 -14.53
CA ARG A 577 -53.85 -15.52 -14.66
C ARG A 577 -54.82 -14.65 -13.87
N GLN A 578 -54.41 -14.10 -12.72
CA GLN A 578 -55.21 -13.13 -11.98
C GLN A 578 -55.41 -11.84 -12.77
N LYS A 579 -54.36 -11.33 -13.44
CA LYS A 579 -54.47 -10.14 -14.30
C LYS A 579 -55.39 -10.40 -15.50
N ASP A 580 -55.40 -11.62 -16.01
CA ASP A 580 -56.29 -12.04 -17.11
C ASP A 580 -57.75 -12.31 -16.67
N GLY A 581 -58.14 -11.94 -15.44
CA GLY A 581 -59.49 -12.17 -14.89
C GLY A 581 -59.82 -13.65 -14.60
N LYS A 582 -58.82 -14.53 -14.53
CA LYS A 582 -58.97 -15.98 -14.30
C LYS A 582 -58.65 -16.38 -12.85
N CYS A 583 -58.79 -15.41 -11.94
CA CYS A 583 -59.11 -15.61 -10.53
C CYS A 583 -60.60 -15.34 -10.37
#